data_AF-A0A926SZV0-F1
#
_entry.id   AF-A0A926SZV0-F1
#
_cell.length_a   1.000
_cell.length_b   1.000
_cell.length_c   1.000
_cell.angle_alpha   90.00
_cell.angle_beta   90.00
_cell.angle_gamma   90.00
#
_symmetry.space_group_name_H-M   'P 1'
#
loop_
_entity.id
_entity.type
_entity.pdbx_description
1 polymer ?
#
loop_
_entity_poly.entity_id
_entity_poly.type
_entity_poly.pdbx_seq_one_letter_code
_entity_poly.pdbx_strand_id
1 'polypeptide(L)'
;MNLMFGKFKISLIVLASIAATLAACRTIDTSTQVAPTPPPSNDGQGPGKLSQNAPGTTEGRSQYKTISLQDIKPAESLKGTDPKAIALKAFGQIESEGGSRQVEMTNPQPNKAVVTITQTGVADDSIGAIRYRVEFVSTSGTAQTGKQWQMVWAGSQQKCHVGRGHQDWSNEICR
;
A
#
# COMPACT_ATOMS: atom_id res chain seq x y z
N MET A 1 21.89 -26.30 -32.59
CA MET A 1 21.82 -27.66 -32.01
C MET A 1 20.53 -27.73 -31.19
N ASN A 2 19.51 -28.35 -31.79
CA ASN A 2 18.19 -28.78 -31.32
C ASN A 2 17.53 -28.11 -30.09
N LEU A 3 16.57 -27.22 -30.38
CA LEU A 3 15.38 -26.99 -29.56
C LEU A 3 14.49 -28.25 -29.63
N MET A 4 14.12 -28.79 -28.47
CA MET A 4 13.14 -29.88 -28.37
C MET A 4 11.86 -29.32 -27.73
N PHE A 5 10.90 -28.97 -28.57
CA PHE A 5 9.56 -28.53 -28.16
C PHE A 5 8.74 -29.76 -27.73
N GLY A 6 8.47 -29.85 -26.43
CA GLY A 6 7.61 -30.87 -25.82
C GLY A 6 6.13 -30.60 -26.06
N LYS A 7 5.45 -31.63 -26.56
CA LYS A 7 4.04 -31.69 -27.00
C LYS A 7 3.05 -31.18 -25.95
N PHE A 8 2.39 -30.05 -26.22
CA PHE A 8 1.21 -29.56 -25.49
C PHE A 8 0.00 -30.46 -25.80
N LYS A 9 -0.57 -31.11 -24.78
CA LYS A 9 -1.89 -31.75 -24.86
C LYS A 9 -2.90 -30.83 -24.15
N ILE A 10 -3.61 -30.02 -24.93
CA ILE A 10 -4.69 -29.17 -24.42
C ILE A 10 -5.95 -30.04 -24.38
N SER A 11 -6.35 -30.45 -23.17
CA SER A 11 -7.61 -31.14 -22.95
C SER A 11 -8.72 -30.09 -22.81
N LEU A 12 -9.61 -30.06 -23.80
CA LEU A 12 -10.80 -29.20 -23.84
C LEU A 12 -11.83 -29.73 -22.82
N ILE A 13 -12.13 -28.99 -21.75
CA ILE A 13 -13.26 -29.30 -20.87
C ILE A 13 -14.35 -28.27 -21.14
N VAL A 14 -15.38 -28.72 -21.86
CA VAL A 14 -16.65 -28.02 -22.03
C VAL A 14 -17.50 -28.36 -20.81
N LEU A 15 -17.83 -27.37 -19.99
CA LEU A 15 -18.86 -27.54 -18.95
C LEU A 15 -19.98 -26.52 -19.17
N ALA A 16 -21.17 -27.10 -19.27
CA ALA A 16 -22.39 -26.52 -19.77
C ALA A 16 -23.06 -25.58 -18.77
N SER A 17 -23.73 -24.58 -19.34
CA SER A 17 -24.55 -23.57 -18.70
C SER A 17 -25.74 -24.19 -17.95
N ILE A 18 -25.95 -23.78 -16.71
CA ILE A 18 -27.24 -23.94 -16.02
C ILE A 18 -27.77 -22.52 -15.74
N ALA A 19 -28.78 -22.13 -16.51
CA ALA A 19 -29.62 -20.98 -16.23
C ALA A 19 -30.87 -21.47 -15.48
N ALA A 20 -31.14 -20.88 -14.31
CA ALA A 20 -32.42 -21.01 -13.63
C ALA A 20 -32.85 -19.63 -13.08
N THR A 21 -33.90 -19.14 -13.71
CA THR A 21 -34.87 -18.07 -13.40
C THR A 21 -35.44 -18.19 -11.96
N LEU A 22 -35.96 -17.20 -11.21
CA LEU A 22 -36.92 -16.10 -11.47
C LEU A 22 -37.01 -15.16 -10.24
N ALA A 23 -37.31 -13.88 -10.51
CA ALA A 23 -38.19 -12.92 -9.80
C ALA A 23 -37.95 -12.48 -8.33
N ALA A 24 -37.78 -11.16 -8.12
CA ALA A 24 -38.78 -10.30 -7.48
C ALA A 24 -38.42 -8.79 -7.63
N CYS A 25 -39.42 -7.98 -8.00
CA CYS A 25 -39.35 -6.52 -8.13
C CYS A 25 -39.35 -5.78 -6.79
N ARG A 26 -39.02 -4.48 -6.89
CA ARG A 26 -39.32 -3.30 -6.01
C ARG A 26 -38.11 -2.89 -5.14
N THR A 27 -37.73 -1.62 -5.03
CA THR A 27 -38.34 -0.31 -5.35
C THR A 27 -37.25 0.66 -5.79
N ILE A 28 -37.60 1.54 -6.75
CA ILE A 28 -36.80 2.71 -7.12
C ILE A 28 -37.20 3.82 -6.14
N ASP A 29 -36.32 4.15 -5.19
CA ASP A 29 -36.41 5.42 -4.46
C ASP A 29 -35.69 6.50 -5.28
N THR A 30 -36.38 6.98 -6.31
CA THR A 30 -36.04 8.25 -6.95
C THR A 30 -36.67 9.35 -6.11
N SER A 31 -35.93 9.81 -5.09
CA SER A 31 -36.22 11.09 -4.46
C SER A 31 -35.74 12.20 -5.40
N THR A 32 -36.64 12.63 -6.28
CA THR A 32 -36.53 13.91 -7.00
C THR A 32 -36.79 15.02 -6.00
N GLN A 33 -35.72 15.62 -5.46
CA GLN A 33 -35.83 16.85 -4.72
C GLN A 33 -35.63 18.04 -5.66
N VAL A 34 -36.72 18.81 -5.77
CA VAL A 34 -36.89 20.02 -6.55
C VAL A 34 -35.89 21.11 -6.14
N ALA A 35 -35.34 21.79 -7.13
CA ALA A 35 -34.45 22.94 -7.00
C ALA A 35 -35.13 24.14 -6.33
N PRO A 36 -34.38 24.91 -5.51
CA PRO A 36 -34.58 26.33 -5.37
C PRO A 36 -33.39 27.13 -5.95
N THR A 37 -33.75 28.23 -6.58
CA THR A 37 -33.00 29.31 -7.23
C THR A 37 -31.68 29.74 -6.53
N PRO A 38 -30.63 30.12 -7.27
CA PRO A 38 -29.36 30.58 -6.69
C PRO A 38 -29.44 32.02 -6.13
N PRO A 39 -28.91 32.31 -4.93
CA PRO A 39 -28.50 33.66 -4.54
C PRO A 39 -27.11 34.01 -5.11
N PRO A 40 -26.81 35.30 -5.29
CA PRO A 40 -25.71 35.78 -6.12
C PRO A 40 -24.32 35.48 -5.56
N SER A 41 -23.38 35.36 -6.49
CA SER A 41 -21.94 35.23 -6.34
C SER A 41 -21.35 36.19 -5.29
N ASN A 42 -20.53 35.63 -4.40
CA ASN A 42 -19.46 36.36 -3.75
C ASN A 42 -18.14 35.65 -4.07
N ASP A 43 -17.41 36.24 -4.99
CA ASP A 43 -16.01 35.93 -5.28
C ASP A 43 -15.18 36.16 -4.01
N GLY A 44 -14.51 35.09 -3.59
CA GLY A 44 -13.54 35.07 -2.50
C GLY A 44 -12.51 33.99 -2.79
N GLN A 45 -11.78 34.16 -3.89
CA GLN A 45 -10.68 33.30 -4.30
C GLN A 45 -9.49 33.49 -3.35
N GLY A 46 -9.35 32.58 -2.38
CA GLY A 46 -8.12 32.41 -1.61
C GLY A 46 -7.23 31.33 -2.24
N PRO A 47 -5.90 31.53 -2.36
CA PRO A 47 -5.02 30.54 -2.95
C PRO A 47 -4.67 29.45 -1.93
N GLY A 48 -4.66 28.19 -2.37
CA GLY A 48 -3.89 27.14 -1.71
C GLY A 48 -4.67 26.20 -0.80
N LYS A 49 -5.40 25.26 -1.40
CA LYS A 49 -5.43 23.89 -0.87
C LYS A 49 -5.03 22.96 -2.00
N LEU A 50 -3.73 22.70 -2.12
CA LEU A 50 -3.25 21.57 -2.90
C LEU A 50 -3.95 20.32 -2.34
N SER A 51 -4.89 19.83 -3.14
CA SER A 51 -5.64 18.61 -2.92
C SER A 51 -4.66 17.47 -2.61
N GLN A 52 -4.70 16.95 -1.38
CA GLN A 52 -3.92 15.77 -0.96
C GLN A 52 -4.45 14.46 -1.58
N ASN A 53 -5.27 14.53 -2.62
CA ASN A 53 -5.81 13.35 -3.30
C ASN A 53 -5.04 13.12 -4.60
N ALA A 54 -3.78 12.70 -4.46
CA ALA A 54 -3.11 11.99 -5.55
C ALA A 54 -3.77 10.60 -5.69
N PRO A 55 -4.33 10.21 -6.85
CA PRO A 55 -4.97 8.92 -7.00
C PRO A 55 -3.90 7.83 -7.12
N GLY A 56 -3.87 6.93 -6.14
CA GLY A 56 -3.33 5.58 -6.31
C GLY A 56 -2.77 5.01 -5.02
N THR A 57 -3.50 4.01 -4.51
CA THR A 57 -3.25 3.09 -3.39
C THR A 57 -3.32 3.65 -1.96
N THR A 58 -4.28 4.53 -1.67
CA THR A 58 -4.70 4.82 -0.28
C THR A 58 -5.32 3.59 0.41
N GLU A 59 -5.71 2.58 -0.37
CA GLU A 59 -6.30 1.34 0.13
C GLU A 59 -5.38 0.62 1.14
N GLY A 60 -5.96 0.28 2.29
CA GLY A 60 -5.27 -0.37 3.39
C GLY A 60 -4.41 0.55 4.26
N ARG A 61 -4.17 1.82 3.91
CA ARG A 61 -3.36 2.74 4.75
C ARG A 61 -3.97 2.97 6.14
N SER A 62 -5.30 2.90 6.26
CA SER A 62 -6.02 3.06 7.53
C SER A 62 -5.68 1.98 8.56
N GLN A 63 -5.18 0.82 8.11
CA GLN A 63 -4.77 -0.28 8.99
C GLN A 63 -3.35 -0.09 9.56
N TYR A 64 -2.64 0.97 9.15
CA TYR A 64 -1.27 1.26 9.58
C TYR A 64 -1.24 2.56 10.38
N LYS A 65 -0.34 2.61 11.36
CA LYS A 65 0.06 3.86 11.99
C LYS A 65 0.95 4.61 11.01
N THR A 66 0.51 5.78 10.55
CA THR A 66 1.30 6.58 9.60
C THR A 66 2.58 7.08 10.26
N ILE A 67 3.69 7.00 9.53
CA ILE A 67 4.99 7.51 9.93
C ILE A 67 5.29 8.74 9.07
N SER A 68 5.60 9.86 9.71
CA SER A 68 5.97 11.08 8.97
C SER A 68 7.33 10.90 8.31
N LEU A 69 7.42 11.16 7.00
CA LEU A 69 8.67 10.93 6.26
C LEU A 69 9.82 11.81 6.75
N GLN A 70 9.51 13.00 7.25
CA GLN A 70 10.46 13.93 7.82
C GLN A 70 11.11 13.42 9.12
N ASP A 71 10.44 12.52 9.83
CA ASP A 71 10.92 11.95 11.10
C ASP A 71 11.86 10.76 10.85
N ILE A 72 11.87 10.20 9.63
CA ILE A 72 12.68 9.04 9.27
C ILE A 72 14.07 9.48 8.82
N LYS A 73 14.12 10.26 7.72
CA LYS A 73 15.34 10.74 7.08
C LYS A 73 15.06 11.98 6.22
N PRO A 74 16.08 12.78 5.87
CA PRO A 74 15.93 13.87 4.90
C PRO A 74 15.39 13.38 3.55
N ALA A 75 14.54 14.19 2.90
CA ALA A 75 13.82 13.82 1.68
C ALA A 75 14.72 13.29 0.55
N GLU A 76 15.93 13.82 0.39
CA GLU A 76 16.87 13.37 -0.65
C GLU A 76 17.38 11.94 -0.43
N SER A 77 17.41 11.47 0.81
CA SER A 77 17.80 10.09 1.13
C SER A 77 16.66 9.09 0.96
N LEU A 78 15.44 9.57 0.69
CA LEU A 78 14.24 8.78 0.43
C LEU A 78 13.98 8.62 -1.09
N LYS A 79 14.99 8.88 -1.91
CA LYS A 79 14.98 8.73 -3.37
C LYS A 79 16.09 7.78 -3.83
N GLY A 80 15.94 7.18 -5.01
CA GLY A 80 16.98 6.35 -5.62
C GLY A 80 16.45 5.37 -6.68
N THR A 81 17.29 4.45 -7.12
CA THR A 81 16.96 3.49 -8.20
C THR A 81 16.30 2.19 -7.69
N ASP A 82 16.50 1.83 -6.43
CA ASP A 82 15.97 0.59 -5.84
C ASP A 82 15.07 0.88 -4.62
N PRO A 83 13.73 0.71 -4.74
CA PRO A 83 12.79 0.84 -3.64
C PRO A 83 13.12 -0.01 -2.41
N LYS A 84 13.61 -1.25 -2.60
CA LYS A 84 13.95 -2.13 -1.47
C LYS A 84 15.12 -1.58 -0.69
N ALA A 85 16.17 -1.14 -1.37
CA ALA A 85 17.33 -0.55 -0.73
C ALA A 85 16.97 0.73 0.05
N ILE A 86 16.13 1.60 -0.53
CA ILE A 86 15.65 2.82 0.16
C ILE A 86 14.85 2.45 1.42
N ALA A 87 13.89 1.52 1.31
CA ALA A 87 13.08 1.08 2.45
C ALA A 87 13.93 0.41 3.54
N LEU A 88 14.90 -0.42 3.17
CA LEU A 88 15.83 -1.07 4.10
C LEU A 88 16.74 -0.08 4.81
N LYS A 89 17.19 0.97 4.13
CA LYS A 89 17.98 2.03 4.76
C LYS A 89 17.15 2.82 5.78
N ALA A 90 15.85 2.96 5.53
CA ALA A 90 14.91 3.67 6.41
C ALA A 90 14.47 2.84 7.63
N PHE A 91 14.13 1.56 7.42
CA PHE A 91 13.43 0.73 8.41
C PHE A 91 14.05 -0.65 8.64
N GLY A 92 15.17 -0.95 7.98
CA GLY A 92 15.71 -2.31 7.96
C GLY A 92 16.47 -2.70 9.23
N GLN A 93 16.87 -1.76 10.09
CA GLN A 93 17.65 -2.06 11.28
C GLN A 93 16.83 -2.91 12.26
N ILE A 94 17.46 -3.95 12.81
CA ILE A 94 16.88 -4.81 13.85
C ILE A 94 17.76 -4.61 15.07
N GLU A 95 17.16 -4.11 16.15
CA GLU A 95 17.89 -3.76 17.39
C GLU A 95 18.08 -4.95 18.34
N SER A 96 17.82 -6.19 17.90
CA SER A 96 17.77 -7.38 18.74
C SER A 96 18.64 -8.52 18.20
N GLU A 97 19.46 -9.09 19.09
CA GLU A 97 20.24 -10.30 18.82
C GLU A 97 19.30 -11.51 18.70
N GLY A 98 19.17 -12.05 17.49
CA GLY A 98 18.25 -13.16 17.19
C GLY A 98 16.95 -12.74 16.50
N GLY A 99 16.75 -11.45 16.25
CA GLY A 99 15.65 -10.97 15.41
C GLY A 99 15.80 -11.39 13.94
N SER A 100 14.67 -11.50 13.23
CA SER A 100 14.64 -11.85 11.80
C SER A 100 13.96 -10.77 10.97
N ARG A 101 14.29 -10.68 9.68
CA ARG A 101 13.69 -9.71 8.75
C ARG A 101 13.38 -10.33 7.40
N GLN A 102 12.16 -10.10 6.93
CA GLN A 102 11.68 -10.45 5.61
C GLN A 102 11.31 -9.17 4.83
N VAL A 103 11.67 -9.13 3.55
CA VAL A 103 11.41 -7.97 2.67
C VAL A 103 10.71 -8.44 1.41
N GLU A 104 9.52 -7.90 1.18
CA GLU A 104 8.69 -8.15 0.01
C GLU A 104 8.48 -6.87 -0.77
N MET A 105 8.33 -6.99 -2.08
CA MET A 105 8.00 -5.85 -2.94
C MET A 105 6.94 -6.27 -3.93
N THR A 106 5.93 -5.43 -4.08
CA THR A 106 4.88 -5.58 -5.09
C THR A 106 4.79 -4.30 -5.91
N ASN A 107 4.40 -4.43 -7.17
CA ASN A 107 4.26 -3.29 -8.08
C ASN A 107 2.80 -3.22 -8.55
N PRO A 108 1.91 -2.55 -7.79
CA PRO A 108 0.49 -2.49 -8.15
C PRO A 108 0.25 -1.74 -9.46
N GLN A 109 1.19 -0.87 -9.87
CA GLN A 109 1.17 -0.16 -11.15
C GLN A 109 2.63 0.00 -11.65
N PRO A 110 2.87 0.22 -12.95
CA PRO A 110 4.23 0.35 -13.49
C PRO A 110 5.07 1.47 -12.84
N ASN A 111 4.42 2.52 -12.34
CA ASN A 111 5.05 3.66 -11.67
C ASN A 111 4.87 3.66 -10.15
N LYS A 112 4.40 2.55 -9.56
CA LYS A 112 4.21 2.40 -8.11
C LYS A 112 4.90 1.14 -7.61
N ALA A 113 5.51 1.23 -6.45
CA ALA A 113 6.06 0.09 -5.74
C ALA A 113 5.64 0.16 -4.28
N VAL A 114 5.33 -0.99 -3.71
CA VAL A 114 5.04 -1.15 -2.29
C VAL A 114 6.04 -2.14 -1.73
N VAL A 115 6.85 -1.70 -0.79
CA VAL A 115 7.80 -2.53 -0.06
C VAL A 115 7.23 -2.82 1.32
N THR A 116 7.15 -4.10 1.68
CA THR A 116 6.75 -4.54 3.02
C THR A 116 7.96 -5.15 3.72
N ILE A 117 8.31 -4.63 4.89
CA ILE A 117 9.39 -5.15 5.74
C ILE A 117 8.75 -5.71 6.99
N THR A 118 8.89 -7.01 7.23
CA THR A 118 8.43 -7.66 8.46
C THR A 118 9.64 -8.01 9.31
N GLN A 119 9.64 -7.61 10.57
CA GLN A 119 10.65 -7.91 11.57
C GLN A 119 10.02 -8.68 12.72
N THR A 120 10.69 -9.72 13.19
CA THR A 120 10.27 -10.53 14.35
C THR A 120 11.36 -10.56 15.40
N GLY A 121 10.99 -10.74 16.67
CA GLY A 121 11.97 -10.79 17.76
C GLY A 121 12.67 -9.45 17.95
N VAL A 122 11.91 -8.35 17.89
CA VAL A 122 12.42 -7.00 18.16
C VAL A 122 12.77 -6.85 19.65
N ALA A 123 13.53 -5.81 20.00
CA ALA A 123 14.08 -5.66 21.35
C ALA A 123 13.06 -5.27 22.42
N ASP A 124 11.90 -4.74 22.01
CA ASP A 124 10.84 -4.28 22.90
C ASP A 124 10.08 -5.47 23.50
N ASP A 125 9.93 -5.49 24.83
CA ASP A 125 9.32 -6.60 25.58
C ASP A 125 7.80 -6.74 25.37
N SER A 126 7.17 -5.73 24.78
CA SER A 126 5.74 -5.68 24.50
C SER A 126 5.44 -6.08 23.06
N ILE A 127 6.38 -5.84 22.14
CA ILE A 127 6.21 -6.04 20.69
C ILE A 127 6.91 -7.32 20.25
N GLY A 128 6.14 -8.31 19.77
CA GLY A 128 6.71 -9.54 19.21
C GLY A 128 7.17 -9.39 17.75
N ALA A 129 6.51 -8.52 16.98
CA ALA A 129 6.85 -8.27 15.58
C ALA A 129 6.39 -6.89 15.10
N ILE A 130 7.14 -6.30 14.16
CA ILE A 130 6.80 -5.03 13.50
C ILE A 130 6.74 -5.26 11.99
N ARG A 131 5.78 -4.64 11.32
CA ARG A 131 5.66 -4.63 9.87
C ARG A 131 5.60 -3.19 9.37
N TYR A 132 6.52 -2.82 8.50
CA TYR A 132 6.49 -1.56 7.78
C TYR A 132 5.91 -1.78 6.39
N ARG A 133 5.05 -0.86 5.94
CA ARG A 133 4.63 -0.71 4.55
C ARG A 133 5.15 0.61 4.04
N VAL A 134 5.86 0.58 2.92
CA VAL A 134 6.49 1.74 2.31
C VAL A 134 6.02 1.85 0.87
N GLU A 135 5.48 2.99 0.49
CA GLU A 135 4.99 3.23 -0.86
C GLU A 135 5.90 4.19 -1.61
N PHE A 136 6.14 3.85 -2.87
CA PHE A 136 6.99 4.60 -3.77
C PHE A 136 6.22 4.97 -5.03
N VAL A 137 6.56 6.14 -5.58
CA VAL A 137 6.22 6.51 -6.96
C VAL A 137 7.49 6.66 -7.75
N SER A 138 7.44 6.29 -9.03
CA SER A 138 8.57 6.50 -9.91
C SER A 138 8.41 7.72 -10.79
N THR A 139 9.51 8.42 -11.02
CA THR A 139 9.68 9.31 -12.16
C THR A 139 10.55 8.64 -13.23
N SER A 140 10.34 9.01 -14.49
CA SER A 140 11.25 8.61 -15.57
C SER A 140 12.62 9.26 -15.30
N GLY A 141 13.67 8.45 -15.21
CA GLY A 141 15.05 8.98 -15.23
C GLY A 141 15.61 9.02 -16.64
N THR A 142 16.92 9.21 -16.75
CA THR A 142 17.61 9.23 -18.05
C THR A 142 17.89 7.81 -18.52
N ALA A 143 18.31 7.65 -19.78
CA ALA A 143 18.74 6.35 -20.30
C ALA A 143 19.85 5.70 -19.44
N GLN A 144 20.71 6.52 -18.83
CA GLN A 144 21.81 6.07 -17.96
C GLN A 144 21.34 5.71 -16.54
N THR A 145 20.39 6.45 -15.97
CA THR A 145 19.99 6.28 -14.56
C THR A 145 18.77 5.38 -14.36
N GLY A 146 18.05 5.05 -15.43
CA GLY A 146 16.84 4.26 -15.37
C GLY A 146 15.75 4.93 -14.54
N LYS A 147 14.78 4.14 -14.07
CA LYS A 147 13.65 4.64 -13.28
C LYS A 147 14.13 5.15 -11.91
N GLN A 148 13.76 6.38 -11.55
CA GLN A 148 14.00 6.93 -10.22
C GLN A 148 12.74 6.75 -9.37
N TRP A 149 12.93 6.40 -8.12
CA TRP A 149 11.86 6.17 -7.15
C TRP A 149 11.95 7.16 -6.01
N GLN A 150 10.80 7.59 -5.51
CA GLN A 150 10.66 8.43 -4.34
C GLN A 150 9.68 7.78 -3.37
N MET A 151 10.08 7.66 -2.11
CA MET A 151 9.17 7.28 -1.02
C MET A 151 8.13 8.39 -0.84
N VAL A 152 6.85 8.03 -0.89
CA VAL A 152 5.73 8.98 -0.77
C VAL A 152 4.87 8.73 0.45
N TRP A 153 4.98 7.55 1.06
CA TRP A 153 4.25 7.21 2.27
C TRP A 153 4.93 6.05 3.00
N ALA A 154 4.83 6.05 4.33
CA ALA A 154 5.23 4.93 5.16
C ALA A 154 4.25 4.76 6.34
N GLY A 155 4.07 3.53 6.78
CA GLY A 155 3.31 3.22 7.98
C GLY A 155 3.74 1.91 8.61
N SER A 156 3.39 1.73 9.88
CA SER A 156 3.70 0.52 10.65
C SER A 156 2.46 -0.18 11.18
N GLN A 157 2.59 -1.49 11.34
CA GLN A 157 1.75 -2.35 12.17
C GLN A 157 2.64 -3.12 13.12
N GLN A 158 2.06 -3.61 14.20
CA GLN A 158 2.76 -4.48 15.14
C GLN A 158 1.90 -5.67 15.55
N LYS A 159 2.56 -6.68 16.09
CA LYS A 159 1.96 -7.77 16.87
C LYS A 159 2.56 -7.72 18.26
N CYS A 160 1.73 -7.82 19.28
CA CYS A 160 2.21 -7.84 20.65
C CYS A 160 2.68 -9.23 21.05
N HIS A 161 3.53 -9.29 22.08
CA HIS A 161 3.79 -10.54 22.76
C HIS A 161 2.51 -11.10 23.40
N VAL A 162 2.48 -12.41 23.65
CA VAL A 162 1.33 -13.07 24.29
C VAL A 162 1.08 -12.41 25.64
N GLY A 163 -0.18 -12.01 25.88
CA GLY A 163 -0.57 -11.30 27.11
C GLY A 163 -0.29 -9.80 27.13
N ARG A 164 0.24 -9.22 26.03
CA ARG A 164 0.55 -7.78 25.92
C ARG A 164 -0.35 -7.01 24.93
N GLY A 165 -1.56 -7.53 24.71
CA GLY A 165 -2.54 -6.97 23.78
C GLY A 165 -2.79 -7.84 22.55
N HIS A 166 -2.97 -7.22 21.38
CA HIS A 166 -3.40 -7.89 20.16
C HIS A 166 -2.30 -8.81 19.58
N GLN A 167 -2.70 -9.98 19.10
CA GLN A 167 -1.79 -10.97 18.50
C GLN A 167 -1.79 -10.93 16.96
N ASP A 168 -2.76 -10.24 16.38
CA ASP A 168 -2.83 -9.91 14.95
C ASP A 168 -2.17 -8.57 14.64
N TRP A 169 -1.92 -8.33 13.35
CA TRP A 169 -1.36 -7.06 12.88
C TRP A 169 -2.34 -5.92 13.15
N SER A 170 -1.90 -4.94 13.93
CA SER A 170 -2.69 -3.75 14.25
C SER A 170 -1.83 -2.50 14.26
N ASN A 171 -2.46 -1.34 14.15
CA ASN A 171 -1.86 -0.03 14.39
C ASN A 171 -2.06 0.46 15.84
N GLU A 172 -2.74 -0.33 16.67
CA GLU A 172 -2.89 -0.08 18.10
C GLU A 172 -1.57 -0.34 18.86
N ILE A 173 -1.45 0.25 20.05
CA ILE A 173 -0.29 0.04 20.92
C ILE A 173 -0.39 -1.29 21.68
N CYS A 174 0.76 -1.95 21.88
CA CYS A 174 0.86 -3.03 22.86
C CYS A 174 0.77 -2.47 24.29
N ARG A 175 0.20 -3.25 25.21
CA ARG A 175 -0.08 -2.84 26.60
C ARG A 175 0.25 -3.95 27.58
#